data_AF-A0AAD5QGI5-F1
#
_entry.id   AF-A0AAD5QGI5-F1
#
_cell.length_a   1.000
_cell.length_b   1.000
_cell.length_c   1.000
_cell.angle_alpha   90.00
_cell.angle_beta   90.00
_cell.angle_gamma   90.00
#
_symmetry.space_group_name_H-M   'P 1'
#
loop_
_entity.id
_entity.type
_entity.pdbx_description
1 polymer ?
#
loop_
_entity_poly.entity_id
_entity_poly.type
_entity_poly.pdbx_seq_one_letter_code
_entity_poly.pdbx_strand_id
1 'polypeptide(L)'
;MQLNSLVQMLFCLLLALHVTKIYSYSLLANSSMVEVNKFLESYFTRSNSTTMQEWEANLPLQEEKDEMKKLLSFIYQLETFDNLHDNLMDGYTYLRNSVTVSVVRAPVSSYWDSSVPPSLGLANPLRGIFCVIHELIPNNTHRFPRMWGYTVIASKMWSQRPIHHSAAHFESDGEVCHQAAALLESTRSRSLVVAGASRYAVVGDHPSDCQSQFQLADAAHNCRTMFHWVNTVMKDLADEEVQKEGKENGHFFVQWHGNG
;
A
#
# COMPACT_ATOMS: atom_id res chain seq x y z
N MET A 1 -11.66 34.11 35.07
CA MET A 1 -11.69 33.07 34.02
C MET A 1 -12.39 31.85 34.60
N GLN A 2 -13.54 31.46 34.04
CA GLN A 2 -14.38 30.41 34.62
C GLN A 2 -13.91 29.02 34.18
N LEU A 3 -13.77 28.11 35.15
CA LEU A 3 -13.32 26.72 34.99
C LEU A 3 -14.04 25.95 33.87
N ASN A 4 -15.30 26.29 33.61
CA ASN A 4 -16.14 25.67 32.57
C ASN A 4 -15.59 25.86 31.14
N SER A 5 -14.94 26.99 30.86
CA SER A 5 -14.40 27.25 29.51
C SER A 5 -13.16 26.41 29.19
N LEU A 6 -12.38 26.04 30.21
CA LEU A 6 -11.19 25.20 30.07
C LEU A 6 -11.58 23.73 29.85
N VAL A 7 -12.59 23.25 30.57
CA VAL A 7 -13.10 21.88 30.43
C VAL A 7 -13.72 21.67 29.05
N GLN A 8 -14.51 22.62 28.54
CA GLN A 8 -15.13 22.51 27.23
C GLN A 8 -14.11 22.53 26.09
N MET A 9 -13.06 23.35 26.20
CA MET A 9 -11.96 23.37 25.23
C MET A 9 -11.17 22.05 25.24
N LEU A 10 -10.90 21.48 26.42
CA LEU A 10 -10.23 20.18 26.56
C LEU A 10 -11.08 19.05 25.94
N PHE A 11 -12.40 19.09 26.14
CA PHE A 11 -13.32 18.11 25.57
C PHE A 11 -13.40 18.22 24.04
N CYS A 12 -13.43 19.44 23.49
CA CYS A 12 -13.37 19.67 22.04
C CYS A 12 -12.04 19.21 21.44
N LEU A 13 -10.91 19.41 22.13
CA LEU A 13 -9.60 18.92 21.69
C LEU A 13 -9.54 17.38 21.71
N LEU A 14 -10.03 16.74 22.77
CA LEU A 14 -10.08 15.29 22.88
C LEU A 14 -11.02 14.66 21.84
N LEU A 15 -12.16 15.29 21.57
CA LEU A 15 -13.08 14.88 20.51
C LEU A 15 -12.45 15.10 19.13
N ALA A 16 -11.77 16.22 18.87
CA ALA A 16 -11.09 16.46 17.60
C ALA A 16 -9.98 15.44 17.33
N LEU A 17 -9.22 15.05 18.38
CA LEU A 17 -8.21 13.99 18.33
C LEU A 17 -8.79 12.59 18.10
N HIS A 18 -9.98 12.30 18.64
CA HIS A 18 -10.68 11.04 18.36
C HIS A 18 -11.32 11.03 16.98
N VAL A 19 -11.82 12.18 16.51
CA VAL A 19 -12.47 12.32 15.22
C VAL A 19 -11.48 12.11 14.07
N THR A 20 -10.28 12.68 14.11
CA THR A 20 -9.30 12.50 13.02
C THR A 20 -8.86 11.05 12.82
N LYS A 21 -8.79 10.25 13.90
CA LYS A 21 -8.40 8.84 13.79
C LYS A 21 -9.47 7.96 13.15
N ILE A 22 -10.76 8.33 13.26
CA ILE A 22 -11.89 7.51 12.80
C ILE A 22 -12.23 7.79 11.33
N TYR A 23 -12.07 9.02 10.84
CA TYR A 23 -12.48 9.38 9.46
C TYR A 23 -11.55 8.84 8.36
N SER A 24 -10.26 8.62 8.62
CA SER A 24 -9.35 8.06 7.61
C SER A 24 -9.71 6.62 7.22
N TYR A 25 -10.32 5.84 8.12
CA TYR A 25 -10.72 4.46 7.84
C TYR A 25 -12.01 4.36 7.01
N SER A 26 -12.98 5.27 7.20
CA SER A 26 -14.26 5.16 6.49
C SER A 26 -14.15 5.53 5.01
N LEU A 27 -13.19 6.41 4.65
CA LEU A 27 -12.96 6.86 3.28
C LEU A 27 -12.46 5.74 2.34
N LEU A 28 -11.84 4.70 2.90
CA LEU A 28 -11.31 3.59 2.11
C LEU A 28 -12.28 2.42 2.02
N ALA A 29 -13.19 2.25 2.98
CA ALA A 29 -13.94 1.00 3.17
C ALA A 29 -14.81 0.56 1.98
N ASN A 30 -15.20 1.47 1.07
CA ASN A 30 -16.00 1.16 -0.13
C ASN A 30 -15.43 1.77 -1.42
N SER A 31 -14.13 2.05 -1.44
CA SER A 31 -13.45 2.70 -2.57
C SER A 31 -12.83 1.66 -3.48
N SER A 32 -12.77 1.95 -4.78
CA SER A 32 -11.93 1.20 -5.73
C SER A 32 -10.45 1.38 -5.41
N MET A 33 -9.61 0.44 -5.84
CA MET A 33 -8.16 0.54 -5.69
C MET A 33 -7.56 1.71 -6.45
N VAL A 34 -8.21 2.16 -7.53
CA VAL A 34 -7.85 3.41 -8.21
C VAL A 34 -8.07 4.62 -7.32
N GLU A 35 -9.20 4.69 -6.61
CA GLU A 35 -9.49 5.77 -5.65
C GLU A 35 -8.57 5.70 -4.43
N VAL A 36 -8.27 4.50 -3.93
CA VAL A 36 -7.30 4.30 -2.85
C VAL A 36 -5.91 4.75 -3.27
N ASN A 37 -5.44 4.39 -4.48
CA ASN A 37 -4.18 4.89 -5.03
C ASN A 37 -4.18 6.41 -5.05
N LYS A 38 -5.20 7.03 -5.67
CA LYS A 38 -5.29 8.49 -5.80
C LYS A 38 -5.23 9.20 -4.44
N PHE A 39 -5.90 8.63 -3.44
CA PHE A 39 -5.86 9.15 -2.07
C PHE A 39 -4.45 9.06 -1.47
N LEU A 40 -3.81 7.88 -1.52
CA LEU A 40 -2.48 7.68 -0.94
C LEU A 40 -1.38 8.44 -1.70
N GLU A 41 -1.50 8.59 -3.01
CA GLU A 41 -0.56 9.33 -3.86
C GLU A 41 -0.52 10.82 -3.52
N SER A 42 -1.59 11.37 -2.92
CA SER A 42 -1.60 12.74 -2.42
C SER A 42 -0.60 12.98 -1.27
N TYR A 43 -0.11 11.90 -0.64
CA TYR A 43 0.92 11.92 0.39
C TYR A 43 2.29 11.43 -0.11
N PHE A 44 2.45 11.10 -1.38
CA PHE A 44 3.75 10.63 -1.85
C PHE A 44 4.77 11.76 -1.95
N THR A 45 6.03 11.41 -1.73
CA THR A 45 7.16 12.34 -1.78
C THR A 45 7.48 12.67 -3.25
N ARG A 46 7.20 13.92 -3.62
CA ARG A 46 7.39 14.48 -4.98
C ARG A 46 8.85 14.85 -5.24
N SER A 47 9.15 15.25 -6.47
CA SER A 47 10.49 15.65 -6.89
C SER A 47 11.11 16.75 -6.00
N ASN A 48 12.38 16.60 -5.63
CA ASN A 48 13.19 17.53 -4.84
C ASN A 48 12.56 17.94 -3.49
N SER A 49 11.85 17.03 -2.83
CA SER A 49 11.14 17.34 -1.58
C SER A 49 11.82 16.83 -0.31
N THR A 50 12.89 16.03 -0.42
CA THR A 50 13.63 15.48 0.73
C THR A 50 15.13 15.71 0.61
N THR A 51 15.80 16.05 1.69
CA THR A 51 17.26 16.09 1.72
C THR A 51 17.88 14.70 1.81
N MET A 52 19.16 14.56 1.44
CA MET A 52 19.92 13.31 1.63
C MET A 52 19.85 12.82 3.09
N GLN A 53 20.08 13.72 4.05
CA GLN A 53 20.08 13.40 5.48
C GLN A 53 18.73 12.89 5.96
N GLU A 54 17.64 13.53 5.55
CA GLU A 54 16.28 13.07 5.88
C GLU A 54 15.99 11.70 5.26
N TRP A 55 16.41 11.46 4.00
CA TRP A 55 16.22 10.18 3.35
C TRP A 55 16.95 9.05 4.10
N GLU A 56 18.23 9.26 4.44
CA GLU A 56 19.02 8.28 5.19
C GLU A 56 18.42 7.97 6.57
N ALA A 57 17.96 9.00 7.28
CA ALA A 57 17.35 8.85 8.60
C ALA A 57 16.01 8.10 8.57
N ASN A 58 15.33 8.06 7.43
CA ASN A 58 14.01 7.44 7.29
C ASN A 58 14.05 6.04 6.63
N LEU A 59 15.24 5.54 6.27
CA LEU A 59 15.40 4.17 5.78
C LEU A 59 14.86 3.14 6.80
N PRO A 60 14.33 2.01 6.32
CA PRO A 60 13.81 0.98 7.21
C PRO A 60 14.94 0.32 8.01
N LEU A 61 14.73 0.17 9.32
CA LEU A 61 15.57 -0.61 10.21
C LEU A 61 15.42 -2.11 9.91
N GLN A 62 16.38 -2.93 10.37
CA GLN A 62 16.30 -4.38 10.15
C GLN A 62 15.11 -5.00 10.90
N GLU A 63 14.84 -4.53 12.11
CA GLU A 63 13.71 -4.98 12.91
C GLU A 63 12.37 -4.66 12.24
N GLU A 64 12.28 -3.52 11.56
CA GLU A 64 11.09 -3.13 10.78
C GLU A 64 10.93 -4.01 9.54
N LYS A 65 12.03 -4.36 8.86
CA LYS A 65 12.02 -5.31 7.74
C LYS A 65 11.53 -6.69 8.17
N ASP A 66 12.00 -7.17 9.32
CA ASP A 66 11.63 -8.47 9.87
C ASP A 66 10.15 -8.49 10.30
N GLU A 67 9.69 -7.44 10.96
CA GLU A 67 8.28 -7.27 11.32
C GLU A 67 7.39 -7.13 10.07
N MET A 68 7.84 -6.41 9.05
CA MET A 68 7.11 -6.24 7.79
C MET A 68 6.96 -7.58 7.08
N LYS A 69 8.03 -8.39 7.03
CA LYS A 69 7.97 -9.75 6.49
C LYS A 69 6.93 -10.58 7.24
N LYS A 70 6.95 -10.60 8.58
CA LYS A 70 5.97 -11.33 9.39
C LYS A 70 4.54 -10.88 9.12
N LEU A 71 4.30 -9.57 9.04
CA LEU A 71 2.99 -8.97 8.75
C LEU A 71 2.48 -9.40 7.37
N LEU A 72 3.32 -9.26 6.34
CA LEU A 72 2.98 -9.64 4.97
C LEU A 72 2.71 -11.15 4.86
N SER A 73 3.55 -12.00 5.44
CA SER A 73 3.33 -13.45 5.45
C SER A 73 2.01 -13.82 6.12
N PHE A 74 1.69 -13.20 7.26
CA PHE A 74 0.43 -13.42 7.95
C PHE A 74 -0.77 -13.05 7.06
N ILE A 75 -0.82 -11.81 6.56
CA ILE A 75 -1.93 -11.31 5.75
C ILE A 75 -2.05 -12.10 4.42
N TYR A 76 -0.93 -12.41 3.78
CA TYR A 76 -0.90 -13.14 2.50
C TYR A 76 -1.46 -14.55 2.61
N GLN A 77 -1.34 -15.20 3.77
CA GLN A 77 -1.87 -16.55 3.99
C GLN A 77 -3.37 -16.59 4.29
N LEU A 78 -3.98 -15.45 4.66
CA LEU A 78 -5.39 -15.40 5.04
C LEU A 78 -6.32 -15.66 3.86
N GLU A 79 -7.35 -16.46 4.12
CA GLU A 79 -8.41 -16.74 3.14
C GLU A 79 -9.31 -15.50 2.97
N THR A 80 -9.72 -14.90 4.08
CA THR A 80 -10.53 -13.68 4.18
C THR A 80 -9.91 -12.72 5.21
N PHE A 81 -10.35 -11.45 5.20
CA PHE A 81 -9.88 -10.45 6.16
C PHE A 81 -10.92 -10.11 7.24
N ASP A 82 -11.97 -10.92 7.40
CA ASP A 82 -13.03 -10.65 8.38
C ASP A 82 -12.54 -10.72 9.83
N ASN A 83 -11.43 -11.43 10.06
CA ASN A 83 -10.79 -11.58 11.38
C ASN A 83 -9.59 -10.64 11.57
N LEU A 84 -9.35 -9.68 10.66
CA LEU A 84 -8.37 -8.63 10.92
C LEU A 84 -8.96 -7.64 11.92
N HIS A 85 -8.46 -7.69 13.15
CA HIS A 85 -8.91 -6.86 14.25
C HIS A 85 -8.07 -5.58 14.38
N ASP A 86 -8.63 -4.55 15.02
CA ASP A 86 -7.97 -3.25 15.26
C ASP A 86 -6.67 -3.38 16.08
N ASN A 87 -6.52 -4.47 16.85
CA ASN A 87 -5.34 -4.75 17.67
C ASN A 87 -4.26 -5.56 16.94
N LEU A 88 -4.37 -5.79 15.62
CA LEU A 88 -3.35 -6.51 14.83
C LEU A 88 -1.94 -5.95 15.07
N MET A 89 -1.83 -4.62 15.12
CA MET A 89 -0.54 -3.93 15.24
C MET A 89 0.09 -4.03 16.64
N ASP A 90 -0.63 -4.52 17.66
CA ASP A 90 -0.09 -4.67 19.02
C ASP A 90 1.07 -5.68 19.09
N GLY A 91 1.12 -6.63 18.14
CA GLY A 91 2.21 -7.60 18.00
C GLY A 91 3.46 -7.09 17.27
N TYR A 92 3.45 -5.85 16.76
CA TYR A 92 4.52 -5.30 15.92
C TYR A 92 5.12 -4.04 16.55
N THR A 93 6.16 -4.22 17.37
CA THR A 93 6.73 -3.17 18.22
C THR A 93 7.31 -2.02 17.42
N TYR A 94 7.98 -2.34 16.31
CA TYR A 94 8.68 -1.36 15.47
C TYR A 94 7.76 -0.79 14.39
N LEU A 95 6.83 -1.58 13.84
CA LEU A 95 5.92 -1.10 12.79
C LEU A 95 4.70 -0.33 13.27
N ARG A 96 4.19 -0.57 14.48
CA ARG A 96 2.92 0.03 14.95
C ARG A 96 2.89 1.57 14.93
N ASN A 97 4.06 2.21 14.93
CA ASN A 97 4.20 3.66 14.87
C ASN A 97 4.46 4.21 13.46
N SER A 98 4.66 3.32 12.48
CA SER A 98 5.09 3.66 11.12
C SER A 98 4.09 3.24 10.05
N VAL A 99 3.21 2.28 10.36
CA VAL A 99 2.34 1.62 9.38
C VAL A 99 0.91 1.55 9.87
N THR A 100 -0.03 1.69 8.94
CA THR A 100 -1.46 1.41 9.13
C THR A 100 -1.87 0.23 8.26
N VAL A 101 -2.73 -0.63 8.80
CA VAL A 101 -3.37 -1.73 8.07
C VAL A 101 -4.87 -1.44 8.01
N SER A 102 -5.44 -1.47 6.82
CA SER A 102 -6.84 -1.17 6.56
C SER A 102 -7.47 -2.24 5.67
N VAL A 103 -8.71 -2.63 5.96
CA VAL A 103 -9.49 -3.51 5.07
C VAL A 103 -10.40 -2.68 4.18
N VAL A 104 -10.29 -2.88 2.87
CA VAL A 104 -11.09 -2.17 1.84
C VAL A 104 -11.99 -3.15 1.12
N ARG A 105 -13.29 -2.82 1.01
CA ARG A 105 -14.27 -3.60 0.27
C ARG A 105 -14.69 -2.86 -0.99
N ALA A 106 -13.93 -3.02 -2.06
CA ALA A 106 -14.23 -2.33 -3.32
C ALA A 106 -15.48 -2.93 -3.99
N PRO A 107 -16.38 -2.09 -4.54
CA PRO A 107 -17.40 -2.58 -5.45
C PRO A 107 -16.71 -3.17 -6.69
N VAL A 108 -17.08 -4.38 -7.10
CA VAL A 108 -16.60 -4.89 -8.39
C VAL A 108 -17.25 -4.04 -9.47
N SER A 109 -16.41 -3.26 -10.15
CA SER A 109 -16.82 -2.43 -11.27
C SER A 109 -17.50 -3.31 -12.32
N SER A 110 -18.79 -3.08 -12.55
CA SER A 110 -19.60 -3.81 -13.53
C SER A 110 -19.22 -3.50 -14.98
N TYR A 111 -18.14 -2.74 -15.19
CA TYR A 111 -17.83 -2.09 -16.47
C TYR A 111 -17.29 -3.05 -17.54
N TRP A 112 -16.91 -4.28 -17.18
CA TRP A 112 -16.13 -5.14 -18.09
C TRP A 112 -16.83 -6.40 -18.57
N ASP A 113 -18.03 -6.71 -18.09
CA ASP A 113 -18.76 -7.87 -18.61
C ASP A 113 -20.25 -7.61 -18.79
N SER A 114 -20.57 -6.82 -19.82
CA SER A 114 -21.94 -6.69 -20.32
C SER A 114 -22.45 -7.94 -21.03
N SER A 115 -21.66 -9.02 -21.11
CA SER A 115 -22.01 -10.25 -21.83
C SER A 115 -22.59 -11.34 -20.92
N VAL A 116 -22.53 -11.19 -19.60
CA VAL A 116 -23.16 -12.11 -18.64
C VAL A 116 -24.58 -11.63 -18.32
N PRO A 117 -25.63 -12.32 -18.81
CA PRO A 117 -27.01 -11.93 -18.52
C PRO A 117 -27.31 -12.02 -17.01
N PRO A 118 -28.11 -11.10 -16.43
CA PRO A 118 -28.45 -11.07 -14.99
C PRO A 118 -29.31 -12.26 -14.49
N SER A 119 -29.46 -13.33 -15.27
CA SER A 119 -30.46 -14.36 -15.06
C SER A 119 -29.95 -15.45 -14.10
N LEU A 120 -29.98 -15.16 -12.80
CA LEU A 120 -30.27 -16.07 -11.68
C LEU A 120 -30.05 -15.27 -10.39
N GLY A 121 -31.13 -14.75 -9.81
CA GLY A 121 -31.18 -13.76 -8.73
C GLY A 121 -30.68 -14.20 -7.35
N LEU A 122 -29.54 -14.89 -7.28
CA LEU A 122 -28.86 -15.30 -6.05
C LEU A 122 -27.34 -15.19 -6.23
N ALA A 123 -26.82 -13.97 -6.35
CA ALA A 123 -25.41 -13.72 -6.12
C ALA A 123 -25.24 -12.29 -5.63
N ASN A 124 -24.87 -12.12 -4.37
CA ASN A 124 -24.25 -10.88 -3.94
C ASN A 124 -23.11 -10.58 -4.93
N PRO A 125 -23.05 -9.39 -5.56
CA PRO A 125 -21.92 -9.04 -6.41
C PRO A 125 -20.67 -9.22 -5.56
N LEU A 126 -19.81 -10.17 -5.95
CA LEU A 126 -18.55 -10.44 -5.24
C LEU A 126 -17.84 -9.10 -5.11
N ARG A 127 -17.68 -8.57 -3.90
CA ARG A 127 -16.90 -7.36 -3.67
C ARG A 127 -15.42 -7.74 -3.60
N GLY A 128 -14.55 -6.90 -4.13
CA GLY A 128 -13.12 -7.01 -3.87
C GLY A 128 -12.88 -6.80 -2.39
N ILE A 129 -12.18 -7.70 -1.73
CA ILE A 129 -11.79 -7.54 -0.32
C ILE A 129 -10.27 -7.48 -0.31
N PHE A 130 -9.74 -6.32 0.07
CA PHE A 130 -8.33 -6.01 0.06
C PHE A 130 -7.85 -5.62 1.45
N CYS A 131 -6.62 -5.99 1.77
CA CYS A 131 -5.88 -5.48 2.90
C CYS A 131 -4.83 -4.50 2.36
N VAL A 132 -4.89 -3.26 2.81
CA VAL A 132 -4.01 -2.17 2.41
C VAL A 132 -3.09 -1.83 3.59
N ILE A 133 -1.80 -1.95 3.37
CA ILE A 133 -0.73 -1.66 4.32
C ILE A 133 -0.02 -0.42 3.80
N HIS A 134 -0.02 0.68 4.54
CA HIS A 134 0.61 1.92 4.09
C HIS A 134 1.30 2.64 5.25
N GLU A 135 2.21 3.55 4.91
CA GLU A 135 2.84 4.42 5.89
C GLU A 135 1.78 5.24 6.66
N LEU A 136 2.03 5.51 7.94
CA LEU A 136 1.12 6.31 8.76
C LEU A 136 0.88 7.68 8.10
N ILE A 137 -0.40 8.03 7.91
CA ILE A 137 -0.76 9.33 7.36
C ILE A 137 -0.38 10.42 8.37
N PRO A 138 0.51 11.35 8.00
CA PRO A 138 0.97 12.39 8.91
C PRO A 138 -0.14 13.40 9.21
N ASN A 139 -0.20 13.88 10.46
CA ASN A 139 -1.17 14.90 10.86
C ASN A 139 -0.81 16.31 10.36
N ASN A 140 0.49 16.61 10.20
CA ASN A 140 1.01 17.97 10.03
C ASN A 140 1.86 18.16 8.77
N THR A 141 2.08 17.11 7.98
CA THR A 141 2.82 17.19 6.72
C THR A 141 1.94 16.67 5.60
N HIS A 142 2.14 17.17 4.38
CA HIS A 142 1.43 16.70 3.20
C HIS A 142 2.20 15.59 2.48
N ARG A 143 3.03 14.82 3.22
CA ARG A 143 3.84 13.74 2.64
C ARG A 143 4.27 12.69 3.65
N PHE A 144 4.40 11.46 3.17
CA PHE A 144 5.01 10.32 3.83
C PHE A 144 6.53 10.53 3.99
N PRO A 145 7.04 10.80 5.21
CA PRO A 145 8.46 11.05 5.43
C PRO A 145 9.35 9.86 5.05
N ARG A 146 8.85 8.63 5.17
CA ARG A 146 9.65 7.42 4.93
C ARG A 146 9.56 6.91 3.51
N MET A 147 8.63 7.43 2.72
CA MET A 147 8.46 7.10 1.31
C MET A 147 8.17 5.62 1.07
N TRP A 148 7.63 4.91 2.07
CA TRP A 148 7.40 3.47 1.97
C TRP A 148 6.30 3.14 0.95
N GLY A 149 5.38 4.08 0.74
CA GLY A 149 4.25 3.92 -0.16
C GLY A 149 3.18 3.03 0.45
N TYR A 150 2.68 2.08 -0.35
CA TYR A 150 1.68 1.14 0.14
C TYR A 150 1.74 -0.22 -0.57
N THR A 151 1.15 -1.20 0.10
CA THR A 151 0.99 -2.57 -0.35
C THR A 151 -0.47 -2.96 -0.25
N VAL A 152 -0.99 -3.61 -1.28
CA VAL A 152 -2.32 -4.18 -1.32
C VAL A 152 -2.20 -5.69 -1.47
N ILE A 153 -2.92 -6.42 -0.63
CA ILE A 153 -3.08 -7.87 -0.72
C ILE A 153 -4.57 -8.15 -0.84
N ALA A 154 -4.98 -8.80 -1.92
CA ALA A 154 -6.35 -9.24 -2.08
C ALA A 154 -6.65 -10.44 -1.17
N SER A 155 -7.91 -10.69 -0.79
CA SER A 155 -8.32 -11.94 -0.13
C SER A 155 -8.19 -13.12 -1.10
N LYS A 156 -7.83 -14.32 -0.60
CA LYS A 156 -7.71 -15.51 -1.46
C LYS A 156 -9.04 -15.93 -2.08
N MET A 157 -10.15 -15.77 -1.35
CA MET A 157 -11.48 -16.06 -1.89
C MET A 157 -11.84 -15.20 -3.11
N TRP A 158 -11.28 -13.99 -3.21
CA TRP A 158 -11.56 -13.08 -4.31
C TRP A 158 -10.51 -13.17 -5.43
N SER A 159 -9.24 -13.29 -5.05
CA SER A 159 -8.11 -13.38 -5.98
C SER A 159 -8.21 -14.65 -6.83
N GLN A 160 -8.14 -14.50 -8.14
CA GLN A 160 -8.18 -15.65 -9.07
C GLN A 160 -6.83 -15.91 -9.74
N ARG A 161 -5.94 -14.91 -9.71
CA ARG A 161 -4.66 -14.97 -10.39
C ARG A 161 -3.56 -14.60 -9.40
N PRO A 162 -2.53 -15.44 -9.23
CA PRO A 162 -1.35 -15.12 -8.42
C PRO A 162 -0.42 -14.16 -9.18
N ILE A 163 -0.95 -13.01 -9.56
CA ILE A 163 -0.21 -11.93 -10.21
C ILE A 163 0.14 -10.90 -9.14
N HIS A 164 1.40 -10.52 -9.11
CA HIS A 164 1.91 -9.42 -8.32
C HIS A 164 2.22 -8.23 -9.24
N HIS A 165 1.74 -7.05 -8.85
CA HIS A 165 2.04 -5.79 -9.51
C HIS A 165 3.00 -4.95 -8.67
N SER A 166 4.01 -4.38 -9.30
CA SER A 166 4.96 -3.47 -8.66
C SER A 166 5.04 -2.18 -9.46
N ALA A 167 4.67 -1.04 -8.88
CA ALA A 167 4.68 0.26 -9.57
C ALA A 167 5.59 1.25 -8.82
N ALA A 168 6.73 1.57 -9.43
CA ALA A 168 7.80 2.29 -8.75
C ALA A 168 7.78 3.81 -8.95
N HIS A 169 7.14 4.31 -10.01
CA HIS A 169 7.16 5.74 -10.33
C HIS A 169 5.73 6.25 -10.56
N PHE A 170 5.22 7.03 -9.60
CA PHE A 170 3.89 7.63 -9.74
C PHE A 170 3.91 8.98 -10.50
N GLU A 171 5.07 9.63 -10.60
CA GLU A 171 5.20 10.96 -11.24
C GLU A 171 5.97 10.89 -12.56
N SER A 172 7.03 10.09 -12.62
CA SER A 172 7.91 10.02 -13.80
C SER A 172 7.31 9.22 -14.95
N ASP A 173 6.39 8.30 -14.67
CA ASP A 173 5.88 7.33 -15.62
C ASP A 173 4.40 7.59 -15.99
N GLY A 174 3.87 8.77 -15.63
CA GLY A 174 2.46 9.12 -15.83
C GLY A 174 1.52 8.33 -14.91
N GLU A 175 0.35 7.93 -15.42
CA GLU A 175 -0.72 7.30 -14.64
C GLU A 175 -0.48 5.81 -14.32
N VAL A 176 0.77 5.36 -14.32
CA VAL A 176 1.14 3.94 -14.20
C VAL A 176 0.65 3.31 -12.89
N CYS A 177 0.72 4.03 -11.77
CA CYS A 177 0.20 3.52 -10.49
C CYS A 177 -1.33 3.34 -10.52
N HIS A 178 -2.07 4.26 -11.15
CA HIS A 178 -3.52 4.14 -11.36
C HIS A 178 -3.86 2.96 -12.27
N GLN A 179 -3.09 2.74 -13.34
CA GLN A 179 -3.27 1.60 -14.25
C GLN A 179 -2.99 0.27 -13.55
N ALA A 180 -1.94 0.20 -12.73
CA ALA A 180 -1.62 -0.99 -11.93
C ALA A 180 -2.73 -1.31 -10.93
N ALA A 181 -3.29 -0.30 -10.27
CA ALA A 181 -4.43 -0.46 -9.37
C ALA A 181 -5.71 -0.91 -10.09
N ALA A 182 -6.00 -0.35 -11.27
CA ALA A 182 -7.14 -0.76 -12.09
C ALA A 182 -7.01 -2.22 -12.57
N LEU A 183 -5.80 -2.64 -12.97
CA LEU A 183 -5.54 -4.00 -13.40
C LEU A 183 -5.55 -5.00 -12.25
N LEU A 184 -5.06 -4.63 -11.06
CA LEU A 184 -5.22 -5.44 -9.86
C LEU A 184 -6.68 -5.86 -9.68
N GLU A 185 -7.61 -4.89 -9.76
CA GLU A 185 -9.04 -5.11 -9.62
C GLU A 185 -9.64 -5.92 -10.78
N SER A 186 -9.36 -5.51 -12.02
CA SER A 186 -10.01 -6.09 -13.20
C SER A 186 -9.57 -7.54 -13.47
N THR A 187 -8.33 -7.87 -13.13
CA THR A 187 -7.76 -9.20 -13.35
C THR A 187 -7.88 -10.12 -12.14
N ARG A 188 -8.42 -9.62 -11.02
CA ARG A 188 -8.47 -10.31 -9.73
C ARG A 188 -7.10 -10.83 -9.31
N SER A 189 -6.11 -9.94 -9.43
CA SER A 189 -4.72 -10.23 -9.09
C SER A 189 -4.51 -10.25 -7.59
N ARG A 190 -3.39 -10.86 -7.18
CA ARG A 190 -3.13 -11.19 -5.78
C ARG A 190 -2.63 -9.99 -4.98
N SER A 191 -1.75 -9.18 -5.55
CA SER A 191 -1.11 -8.09 -4.82
C SER A 191 -0.63 -6.95 -5.71
N LEU A 192 -0.46 -5.78 -5.08
CA LEU A 192 0.12 -4.58 -5.66
C LEU A 192 1.04 -3.92 -4.63
N VAL A 193 2.20 -3.45 -5.04
CA VAL A 193 3.08 -2.60 -4.23
C VAL A 193 3.36 -1.33 -5.02
N VAL A 194 3.19 -0.18 -4.38
CA VAL A 194 3.43 1.13 -4.97
C VAL A 194 4.43 1.90 -4.13
N ALA A 195 5.45 2.47 -4.76
CA ALA A 195 6.45 3.28 -4.09
C ALA A 195 5.88 4.62 -3.62
N GLY A 196 6.29 5.08 -2.44
CA GLY A 196 5.86 6.35 -1.87
C GLY A 196 6.72 7.55 -2.27
N ALA A 197 7.62 7.38 -3.25
CA ALA A 197 8.55 8.42 -3.72
C ALA A 197 8.67 8.45 -5.24
N SER A 198 8.82 9.66 -5.77
CA SER A 198 9.22 9.88 -7.16
C SER A 198 10.70 9.52 -7.35
N ARG A 199 11.11 9.23 -8.59
CA ARG A 199 12.52 9.00 -8.95
C ARG A 199 13.45 10.11 -8.46
N TYR A 200 12.96 11.35 -8.43
CA TYR A 200 13.71 12.55 -8.12
C TYR A 200 13.41 13.09 -6.72
N ALA A 201 12.88 12.28 -5.80
CA ALA A 201 12.41 12.75 -4.49
C ALA A 201 13.51 13.33 -3.58
N VAL A 202 14.76 12.89 -3.73
CA VAL A 202 15.91 13.37 -2.95
C VAL A 202 16.59 14.52 -3.69
N VAL A 203 16.76 15.65 -3.01
CA VAL A 203 17.39 16.87 -3.53
C VAL A 203 18.85 16.58 -3.88
N GLY A 204 19.25 16.98 -5.09
CA GLY A 204 20.60 16.79 -5.62
C GLY A 204 20.68 15.68 -6.65
N ASP A 205 21.89 15.39 -7.11
CA ASP A 205 22.15 14.34 -8.10
C ASP A 205 22.96 13.21 -7.44
N HIS A 206 22.33 12.54 -6.47
CA HIS A 206 22.93 11.45 -5.73
C HIS A 206 22.70 10.14 -6.50
N PRO A 207 23.74 9.48 -7.03
CA PRO A 207 23.56 8.21 -7.73
C PRO A 207 23.16 7.09 -6.76
N SER A 208 22.35 6.14 -7.23
CA SER A 208 22.01 4.92 -6.50
C SER A 208 23.24 4.02 -6.35
N ASP A 209 23.43 3.47 -5.15
CA ASP A 209 24.50 2.50 -4.84
C ASP A 209 24.38 1.25 -5.72
N CYS A 210 23.16 0.84 -6.05
CA CYS A 210 22.90 -0.41 -6.78
C CYS A 210 23.07 -0.21 -8.30
N GLN A 211 22.84 1.02 -8.82
CA GLN A 211 22.94 1.36 -10.24
C GLN A 211 23.30 2.85 -10.42
N SER A 212 24.57 3.14 -10.71
CA SER A 212 25.13 4.51 -10.71
C SER A 212 24.50 5.48 -11.72
N GLN A 213 23.76 4.98 -12.71
CA GLN A 213 23.05 5.77 -13.72
C GLN A 213 21.66 6.27 -13.25
N PHE A 214 21.19 5.83 -12.08
CA PHE A 214 19.91 6.24 -11.50
C PHE A 214 20.13 7.04 -10.22
N GLN A 215 19.11 7.81 -9.82
CA GLN A 215 19.16 8.59 -8.59
C GLN A 215 18.82 7.75 -7.36
N LEU A 216 19.25 8.20 -6.19
CA LEU A 216 19.06 7.52 -4.92
C LEU A 216 17.60 7.32 -4.54
N ALA A 217 16.74 8.29 -4.89
CA ALA A 217 15.31 8.23 -4.59
C ALA A 217 14.52 7.35 -5.56
N ASP A 218 15.19 6.76 -6.55
CA ASP A 218 14.59 5.84 -7.48
C ASP A 218 14.25 4.51 -6.77
N ALA A 219 13.03 4.42 -6.25
CA ALA A 219 12.58 3.32 -5.41
C ALA A 219 12.67 1.95 -6.11
N ALA A 220 12.44 1.88 -7.43
CA ALA A 220 12.64 0.65 -8.21
C ALA A 220 14.09 0.19 -8.19
N HIS A 221 15.02 1.14 -8.17
CA HIS A 221 16.44 0.89 -8.39
C HIS A 221 17.27 1.03 -7.11
N ASN A 222 16.64 1.37 -5.97
CA ASN A 222 17.30 1.46 -4.66
C ASN A 222 16.89 0.32 -3.73
N CYS A 223 17.84 -0.59 -3.55
CA CYS A 223 17.72 -1.81 -2.77
C CYS A 223 17.63 -1.60 -1.24
N ARG A 224 17.82 -0.35 -0.75
CA ARG A 224 17.74 0.01 0.68
C ARG A 224 16.33 0.36 1.15
N THR A 225 15.41 0.64 0.23
CA THR A 225 14.06 1.13 0.52
C THR A 225 13.12 0.02 1.01
N MET A 226 12.05 0.40 1.73
CA MET A 226 11.01 -0.56 2.13
C MET A 226 10.25 -1.10 0.91
N PHE A 227 10.04 -0.28 -0.13
CA PHE A 227 9.43 -0.71 -1.39
C PHE A 227 10.16 -1.92 -2.00
N HIS A 228 11.48 -1.84 -2.16
CA HIS A 228 12.27 -2.95 -2.70
C HIS A 228 12.15 -4.20 -1.82
N TRP A 229 12.31 -4.03 -0.50
CA TRP A 229 12.19 -5.14 0.45
C TRP A 229 10.84 -5.85 0.37
N VAL A 230 9.74 -5.09 0.34
CA VAL A 230 8.39 -5.64 0.24
C VAL A 230 8.18 -6.38 -1.08
N ASN A 231 8.66 -5.84 -2.21
CA ASN A 231 8.58 -6.56 -3.50
C ASN A 231 9.26 -7.93 -3.44
N THR A 232 10.45 -8.01 -2.85
CA THR A 232 11.16 -9.29 -2.67
C THR A 232 10.36 -10.26 -1.79
N VAL A 233 9.83 -9.79 -0.66
CA VAL A 233 8.99 -10.63 0.22
C VAL A 233 7.73 -11.13 -0.50
N MET A 234 7.05 -10.27 -1.26
CA MET A 234 5.84 -10.65 -1.98
C MET A 234 6.12 -11.65 -3.10
N LYS A 235 7.25 -11.50 -3.79
CA LYS A 235 7.74 -12.48 -4.76
C LYS A 235 8.00 -13.83 -4.09
N ASP A 236 8.76 -13.85 -2.99
CA ASP A 236 9.08 -15.07 -2.25
C ASP A 236 7.81 -15.79 -1.77
N LEU A 237 6.83 -15.05 -1.24
CA LEU A 237 5.55 -15.62 -0.81
C LEU A 237 4.74 -16.23 -1.96
N ALA A 238 4.77 -15.61 -3.14
CA ALA A 238 4.12 -16.15 -4.34
C ALA A 238 4.85 -17.40 -4.86
N ASP A 239 6.18 -17.40 -4.84
CA ASP A 239 7.03 -18.55 -5.18
C ASP A 239 6.71 -19.75 -4.26
N GLU A 240 6.66 -19.53 -2.94
CA GLU A 240 6.32 -20.55 -1.93
C GLU A 240 4.93 -21.14 -2.14
N GLU A 241 3.93 -20.30 -2.44
CA GLU A 241 2.56 -20.74 -2.68
C GLU A 241 2.45 -21.63 -3.93
N VAL A 242 3.10 -21.22 -5.02
CA VAL A 242 3.15 -21.98 -6.27
C VAL A 242 3.83 -23.35 -6.08
N GLN A 243 4.95 -23.39 -5.34
CA GLN A 243 5.63 -24.63 -4.99
C GLN A 243 4.73 -25.56 -4.16
N LYS A 244 4.02 -25.02 -3.17
CA LYS A 244 3.11 -25.80 -2.32
C LYS A 244 1.94 -26.40 -3.11
N GLU A 245 1.45 -25.70 -4.13
CA GLU A 245 0.37 -26.19 -5.00
C GLU A 245 0.83 -27.14 -6.11
N GLY A 246 2.15 -27.31 -6.29
CA GLY A 246 2.71 -28.14 -7.36
C GLY A 246 2.39 -27.64 -8.76
N LYS A 247 2.13 -26.34 -8.92
CA LYS A 247 1.89 -25.71 -10.23
C LYS A 247 3.22 -25.16 -10.75
N GLU A 248 3.70 -25.60 -11.89
CA GLU A 248 4.85 -24.94 -12.52
C GLU A 248 4.40 -23.60 -13.14
N ASN A 249 5.19 -22.53 -12.95
CA ASN A 249 4.93 -21.19 -13.51
C ASN A 249 3.57 -20.58 -13.16
N GLY A 250 3.07 -20.86 -11.95
CA GLY A 250 1.75 -20.43 -11.53
C GLY A 250 1.63 -18.91 -11.31
N HIS A 251 2.69 -18.21 -10.92
CA HIS A 251 2.67 -16.80 -10.55
C HIS A 251 3.38 -15.91 -11.58
N PHE A 252 2.95 -14.64 -11.64
CA PHE A 252 3.54 -13.63 -12.52
C PHE A 252 3.90 -12.38 -11.74
N PHE A 253 5.09 -11.86 -11.99
CA PHE A 253 5.55 -10.58 -11.47
C PHE A 253 5.52 -9.54 -12.59
N VAL A 254 4.68 -8.51 -12.44
CA VAL A 254 4.56 -7.41 -13.40
C VAL A 254 5.16 -6.16 -12.76
N GLN A 255 6.34 -5.77 -13.24
CA GLN A 255 6.94 -4.49 -12.89
C GLN A 255 6.47 -3.43 -13.89
N TRP A 256 5.78 -2.42 -13.38
CA TRP A 256 5.28 -1.33 -14.16
C TRP A 256 6.32 -0.23 -14.27
N HIS A 257 6.67 0.08 -15.52
CA HIS A 257 7.45 1.25 -15.91
C HIS A 257 6.74 1.94 -17.06
N GLY A 258 6.74 3.26 -17.05
CA GLY A 258 6.38 4.08 -18.19
C GLY A 258 7.54 4.11 -19.19
N ASN A 259 7.23 4.21 -20.48
CA ASN A 259 8.21 4.72 -21.44
C ASN A 259 8.31 6.22 -21.18
N GLY A 260 9.30 6.63 -20.38
CA GLY A 260 9.69 8.03 -20.22
C GLY A 260 10.24 8.63 -21.50
#